data_AF-C3XA05-F1
#
_entry.id   AF-C3XA05-F1
#
_cell.length_a   1.000
_cell.length_b   1.000
_cell.length_c   1.000
_cell.angle_alpha   90.00
_cell.angle_beta   90.00
_cell.angle_gamma   90.00
#
_symmetry.space_group_name_H-M   'P 1'
#
loop_
_entity.id
_entity.type
_entity.pdbx_description
1 polymer ?
#
loop_
_entity_poly.entity_id
_entity_poly.type
_entity_poly.pdbx_seq_one_letter_code
_entity_poly.pdbx_strand_id
1 'polypeptide(L)'
;MRISCKVLVLFSFVLLAACSKPRQIAIGGAPLHQPSQTAILQEGSLFFRSLDGKHIDLADTPNPYENVVYVLTAGKHVIGAMNIQGGHIVYPDDLHCYKIEADLQPGVEYMIAEDKDNMVAYVKRKDNDERIAVAKPFEKQTAYSGGCNWK
;
A
#
# COMPACT_ATOMS: atom_id res chain seq x y z
N MET A 1 46.46 -30.41 -0.46
CA MET A 1 45.01 -30.61 -0.69
C MET A 1 44.20 -29.69 0.21
N ARG A 2 44.10 -28.38 -0.11
CA ARG A 2 43.32 -27.39 0.68
C ARG A 2 42.87 -26.24 -0.24
N ILE A 3 42.01 -26.53 -1.21
CA ILE A 3 41.36 -25.51 -2.06
C ILE A 3 39.83 -25.57 -1.96
N SER A 4 39.27 -26.60 -1.32
CA SER A 4 37.84 -26.92 -1.40
C SER A 4 36.93 -26.19 -0.40
N CYS A 5 37.45 -25.31 0.47
CA CYS A 5 36.66 -24.73 1.57
C CYS A 5 36.13 -23.30 1.30
N LYS A 6 36.73 -22.56 0.35
CA LYS A 6 36.33 -21.16 0.08
C LYS A 6 35.13 -21.03 -0.87
N VAL A 7 34.84 -22.05 -1.68
CA VAL A 7 33.72 -22.01 -2.65
C VAL A 7 32.36 -22.23 -1.97
N LEU A 8 32.34 -22.92 -0.82
CA LEU A 8 31.08 -23.27 -0.16
C LEU A 8 30.41 -22.10 0.57
N VAL A 9 31.18 -21.11 1.04
CA VAL A 9 30.63 -19.97 1.82
C VAL A 9 29.95 -18.93 0.92
N LEU A 10 30.40 -18.80 -0.33
CA LEU A 10 29.80 -17.88 -1.31
C LEU A 10 28.43 -18.36 -1.81
N PHE A 11 28.17 -19.67 -1.83
CA PHE A 11 26.87 -20.22 -2.23
C PHE A 11 25.77 -19.99 -1.18
N SER A 12 26.12 -19.89 0.11
CA SER A 12 25.14 -19.69 1.18
C SER A 12 24.55 -18.28 1.22
N PHE A 13 25.25 -17.26 0.71
CA PHE A 13 24.73 -15.89 0.66
C PHE A 13 23.81 -15.61 -0.54
N VAL A 14 23.90 -16.41 -1.61
CA VAL A 14 23.00 -16.27 -2.77
C VAL A 14 21.61 -16.85 -2.48
N LEU A 15 21.51 -17.83 -1.57
CA LEU A 15 20.24 -18.45 -1.18
C LEU A 15 19.41 -17.64 -0.16
N LEU A 16 20.01 -16.64 0.50
CA LEU A 16 19.30 -15.78 1.46
C LEU A 16 18.57 -14.59 0.81
N ALA A 17 18.74 -14.39 -0.51
CA ALA A 17 17.97 -13.43 -1.30
C ALA A 17 16.73 -14.06 -1.94
N ALA A 18 16.15 -15.10 -1.33
CA ALA A 18 14.76 -15.46 -1.60
C ALA A 18 13.87 -14.35 -1.01
N CYS A 19 13.83 -13.19 -1.67
CA CYS A 19 12.83 -12.17 -1.42
C CYS A 19 11.48 -12.85 -1.63
N SER A 20 10.79 -13.17 -0.53
CA SER A 20 9.42 -13.63 -0.60
C SER A 20 8.64 -12.56 -1.33
N LYS A 21 8.06 -12.94 -2.48
CA LYS A 21 7.18 -12.01 -3.21
C LYS A 21 6.06 -11.61 -2.27
N PRO A 22 5.67 -10.34 -2.23
CA PRO A 22 4.57 -9.91 -1.39
C PRO A 22 3.31 -10.71 -1.75
N ARG A 23 2.50 -11.04 -0.74
CA ARG A 23 1.20 -11.65 -0.96
C ARG A 23 0.33 -10.65 -1.71
N GLN A 24 -0.34 -11.09 -2.76
CA GLN A 24 -1.21 -10.23 -3.56
C GLN A 24 -2.67 -10.40 -3.13
N ILE A 25 -3.38 -9.29 -2.94
CA ILE A 25 -4.82 -9.27 -2.67
C ILE A 25 -5.52 -8.58 -3.84
N ALA A 26 -6.38 -9.32 -4.54
CA ALA A 26 -7.21 -8.77 -5.60
C ALA A 26 -8.35 -7.93 -5.01
N ILE A 27 -8.47 -6.69 -5.45
CA ILE A 27 -9.54 -5.79 -5.01
C ILE A 27 -10.58 -5.68 -6.11
N GLY A 28 -11.86 -5.79 -5.73
CA GLY A 28 -12.98 -5.69 -6.67
C GLY A 28 -12.97 -6.76 -7.77
N GLY A 29 -12.27 -7.88 -7.58
CA GLY A 29 -12.14 -8.94 -8.58
C GLY A 29 -11.03 -8.71 -9.62
N ALA A 30 -10.08 -7.81 -9.37
CA ALA A 30 -8.97 -7.57 -10.28
C ALA A 30 -8.14 -8.84 -10.58
N PRO A 31 -7.71 -9.07 -11.84
CA PRO A 31 -6.97 -10.27 -12.21
C PRO A 31 -5.51 -10.24 -11.73
N LEU A 32 -5.14 -11.14 -10.81
CA LEU A 32 -3.83 -11.21 -10.14
C LEU A 32 -2.61 -11.42 -11.07
N HIS A 33 -2.82 -11.90 -12.30
CA HIS A 33 -1.73 -12.28 -13.22
C HIS A 33 -1.85 -11.66 -14.61
N GLN A 34 -2.50 -10.50 -14.71
CA GLN A 34 -2.68 -9.78 -15.96
C GLN A 34 -2.19 -8.33 -15.84
N PRO A 35 -0.86 -8.10 -15.81
CA PRO A 35 -0.30 -6.75 -15.62
C PRO A 35 -0.72 -5.77 -16.71
N SER A 36 -1.08 -6.23 -17.91
CA SER A 36 -1.63 -5.37 -18.97
C SER A 36 -3.00 -4.78 -18.64
N GLN A 37 -3.66 -5.22 -17.56
CA GLN A 37 -4.98 -4.77 -17.13
C GLN A 37 -5.00 -4.27 -15.68
N THR A 38 -3.90 -4.42 -14.94
CA THR A 38 -3.86 -4.16 -13.51
C THR A 38 -2.69 -3.27 -13.11
N ALA A 39 -2.86 -2.60 -11.99
CA ALA A 39 -1.82 -1.89 -11.26
C ALA A 39 -1.65 -2.50 -9.87
N ILE A 40 -0.47 -2.29 -9.27
CA ILE A 40 -0.18 -2.73 -7.90
C ILE A 40 -0.16 -1.51 -6.99
N LEU A 41 -0.86 -1.57 -5.87
CA LEU A 41 -0.84 -0.53 -4.82
C LEU A 41 -0.27 -1.12 -3.54
N GLN A 42 0.74 -0.44 -2.99
CA GLN A 42 1.37 -0.79 -1.72
C GLN A 42 1.05 0.27 -0.66
N GLU A 43 0.78 -0.17 0.56
CA GLU A 43 0.69 0.71 1.73
C GLU A 43 2.11 1.21 2.09
N GLY A 44 2.24 2.53 2.25
CA GLY A 44 3.44 3.18 2.77
C GLY A 44 3.21 3.62 4.22
N SER A 45 3.11 4.94 4.43
CA SER A 45 2.69 5.50 5.72
C SER A 45 1.17 5.65 5.86
N LEU A 46 0.42 5.32 4.80
CA LEU A 46 -1.03 5.32 4.77
C LEU A 46 -1.55 3.91 4.55
N PHE A 47 -2.73 3.68 5.09
CA PHE A 47 -3.44 2.42 5.02
C PHE A 47 -4.64 2.49 4.08
N PHE A 48 -4.74 1.55 3.16
CA PHE A 48 -5.76 1.46 2.12
C PHE A 48 -7.05 0.81 2.63
N ARG A 49 -8.18 1.48 2.49
CA ARG A 49 -9.43 1.08 3.18
C ARG A 49 -10.69 1.16 2.33
N SER A 50 -10.66 1.84 1.19
CA SER A 50 -11.77 1.79 0.24
C SER A 50 -11.29 2.05 -1.18
N LEU A 51 -12.03 1.51 -2.15
CA LEU A 51 -11.84 1.77 -3.56
C LEU A 51 -13.19 2.17 -4.17
N ASP A 52 -13.24 3.31 -4.84
CA ASP A 52 -14.42 3.80 -5.55
C ASP A 52 -15.69 3.81 -4.68
N GLY A 53 -15.53 4.27 -3.43
CA GLY A 53 -16.61 4.35 -2.43
C GLY A 53 -16.99 3.03 -1.76
N LYS A 54 -16.35 1.91 -2.12
CA LYS A 54 -16.58 0.60 -1.49
C LYS A 54 -15.52 0.31 -0.45
N HIS A 55 -15.94 0.04 0.79
CA HIS A 55 -15.04 -0.36 1.86
C HIS A 55 -14.41 -1.73 1.56
N ILE A 56 -13.14 -1.89 1.92
CA ILE A 56 -12.44 -3.18 1.89
C ILE A 56 -12.72 -3.84 3.24
N ASP A 57 -13.20 -5.08 3.24
CA ASP A 57 -13.56 -5.78 4.47
C ASP A 57 -12.34 -5.87 5.41
N LEU A 58 -12.56 -5.57 6.69
CA LEU A 58 -11.49 -5.55 7.69
C LEU A 58 -11.00 -6.96 8.05
N ALA A 59 -11.86 -7.99 7.87
CA ALA A 59 -11.42 -9.39 7.95
C ALA A 59 -10.40 -9.75 6.85
N ASP A 60 -10.40 -8.99 5.76
CA ASP A 60 -9.48 -9.11 4.64
C ASP A 60 -8.33 -8.10 4.69
N THR A 61 -8.33 -7.14 5.62
CA THR A 61 -7.14 -6.30 5.83
C THR A 61 -6.05 -7.12 6.50
N PRO A 62 -4.92 -7.35 5.81
CA PRO A 62 -3.79 -8.02 6.41
C PRO A 62 -3.32 -7.27 7.66
N ASN A 63 -2.69 -8.03 8.56
CA ASN A 63 -1.93 -7.42 9.63
C ASN A 63 -0.89 -6.44 9.02
N PRO A 64 -0.71 -5.23 9.58
CA PRO A 64 0.22 -4.22 9.04
C PRO A 64 1.67 -4.69 8.91
N TYR A 65 2.04 -5.78 9.59
CA TYR A 65 3.36 -6.40 9.50
C TYR A 65 3.47 -7.45 8.39
N GLU A 66 2.39 -7.79 7.69
CA GLU A 66 2.43 -8.66 6.52
C GLU A 66 2.91 -7.90 5.28
N ASN A 67 3.81 -8.52 4.52
CA ASN A 67 4.24 -7.98 3.23
C ASN A 67 3.19 -8.24 2.16
N VAL A 68 2.20 -7.34 2.06
CA VAL A 68 1.07 -7.45 1.15
C VAL A 68 1.04 -6.29 0.16
N VAL A 69 0.64 -6.58 -1.06
CA VAL A 69 0.29 -5.59 -2.07
C VAL A 69 -1.13 -5.84 -2.59
N TYR A 70 -1.80 -4.76 -2.97
CA TYR A 70 -3.14 -4.81 -3.54
C TYR A 70 -3.05 -4.77 -5.07
N VAL A 71 -3.83 -5.61 -5.73
CA VAL A 71 -3.97 -5.61 -7.19
C VAL A 71 -5.30 -4.97 -7.53
N LEU A 72 -5.25 -3.93 -8.35
CA LEU A 72 -6.40 -3.15 -8.80
C LEU A 72 -6.47 -3.20 -10.32
N THR A 73 -7.66 -3.04 -10.88
CA THR A 73 -7.79 -2.75 -12.31
C THR A 73 -7.08 -1.42 -12.62
N ALA A 74 -6.49 -1.30 -13.81
CA ALA A 74 -5.92 -0.03 -14.26
C ALA A 74 -7.02 0.97 -14.62
N GLY A 75 -6.72 2.27 -14.50
CA GLY A 75 -7.62 3.38 -14.82
C GLY A 75 -7.83 4.33 -13.64
N LYS A 76 -8.89 5.14 -13.75
CA LYS A 76 -9.22 6.16 -12.76
C LYS A 76 -9.94 5.54 -11.56
N HIS A 77 -9.40 5.82 -10.38
CA HIS A 77 -9.94 5.34 -9.11
C HIS A 77 -9.95 6.44 -8.05
N VAL A 78 -10.88 6.30 -7.10
CA VAL A 78 -10.86 7.02 -5.83
C VAL A 78 -10.36 6.08 -4.74
N ILE A 79 -9.12 6.30 -4.31
CA ILE A 79 -8.44 5.51 -3.27
C ILE A 79 -8.76 6.13 -1.92
N GLY A 80 -9.46 5.38 -1.07
CA GLY A 80 -9.67 5.75 0.33
C GLY A 80 -8.53 5.26 1.20
N ALA A 81 -7.88 6.19 1.91
CA ALA A 81 -6.75 5.89 2.78
C ALA A 81 -6.81 6.62 4.13
N MET A 82 -6.26 6.00 5.17
CA MET A 82 -6.18 6.58 6.51
C MET A 82 -4.77 6.43 7.10
N ASN A 83 -4.35 7.35 7.97
CA ASN A 83 -3.00 7.32 8.57
C ASN A 83 -2.88 6.40 9.80
N ILE A 84 -3.99 6.00 10.41
CA ILE A 84 -4.02 5.11 11.58
C ILE A 84 -4.90 3.91 11.26
N GLN A 85 -4.37 2.70 11.43
CA GLN A 85 -5.17 1.47 11.38
C GLN A 85 -5.91 1.26 12.70
N GLY A 86 -7.22 1.00 12.63
CA GLY A 86 -8.03 0.70 13.81
C GLY A 86 -7.37 -0.38 14.69
N GLY A 87 -7.26 -0.10 15.99
CA GLY A 87 -6.61 -0.99 16.97
C GLY A 87 -5.17 -0.63 17.34
N HIS A 88 -4.46 0.13 16.51
CA HIS A 88 -3.09 0.60 16.78
C HIS A 88 -3.04 2.13 16.84
N ILE A 89 -3.64 2.68 17.89
CA ILE A 89 -3.66 4.13 18.12
C ILE A 89 -2.29 4.56 18.65
N VAL A 90 -1.56 5.34 17.85
CA VAL A 90 -0.28 5.94 18.26
C VAL A 90 -0.56 7.36 18.73
N TYR A 91 -0.58 7.56 20.05
CA TYR A 91 -0.64 8.90 20.63
C TYR A 91 0.66 9.67 20.28
N PRO A 92 0.62 10.94 19.85
CA PRO A 92 -0.51 11.88 19.86
C PRO A 92 -1.17 12.12 18.48
N ASP A 93 -1.03 11.22 17.51
CA ASP A 93 -1.49 11.48 16.13
C ASP A 93 -3.03 11.45 16.03
N ASP A 94 -3.60 12.42 15.30
CA ASP A 94 -5.01 12.43 14.92
C ASP A 94 -5.28 11.48 13.74
N LEU A 95 -6.50 10.97 13.64
CA LEU A 95 -6.94 10.19 12.49
C LEU A 95 -7.29 11.13 11.33
N HIS A 96 -6.60 10.91 10.21
CA HIS A 96 -6.82 11.60 8.93
C HIS A 96 -7.37 10.62 7.91
N CYS A 97 -8.41 11.06 7.21
CA CYS A 97 -9.08 10.29 6.18
C CYS A 97 -8.94 10.99 4.83
N TYR A 98 -8.54 10.23 3.82
CA TYR A 98 -8.21 10.74 2.49
C TYR A 98 -9.04 10.04 1.42
N LYS A 99 -9.51 10.80 0.42
CA LYS A 99 -10.01 10.30 -0.86
C LYS A 99 -9.05 10.81 -1.92
N ILE A 100 -8.22 9.93 -2.48
CA ILE A 100 -7.17 10.27 -3.44
C ILE A 100 -7.61 9.83 -4.83
N GLU A 101 -7.84 10.79 -5.72
CA GLU A 101 -8.17 10.51 -7.11
C GLU A 101 -6.88 10.24 -7.89
N ALA A 102 -6.72 9.03 -8.43
CA ALA A 102 -5.52 8.61 -9.14
C ALA A 102 -5.87 7.90 -10.45
N ASP A 103 -5.05 8.10 -11.47
CA ASP A 103 -5.11 7.36 -12.74
C ASP A 103 -3.97 6.34 -12.77
N LEU A 104 -4.31 5.08 -12.54
CA LEU A 104 -3.36 3.99 -12.39
C LEU A 104 -3.07 3.36 -13.74
N GLN A 105 -1.80 3.38 -14.16
CA GLN A 105 -1.38 2.80 -15.42
C GLN A 105 -1.22 1.28 -15.31
N PRO A 106 -1.55 0.52 -16.38
CA PRO A 106 -1.33 -0.92 -16.41
C PRO A 106 0.15 -1.28 -16.21
N GLY A 107 0.41 -2.28 -15.37
CA GLY A 107 1.73 -2.86 -15.13
C GLY A 107 2.61 -2.01 -14.21
N VAL A 108 2.09 -0.93 -13.64
CA VAL A 108 2.85 -0.02 -12.78
C VAL A 108 2.57 -0.33 -11.31
N GLU A 109 3.61 -0.22 -10.48
CA GLU A 109 3.50 -0.31 -9.03
C GLU A 109 3.51 1.08 -8.38
N TYR A 110 2.61 1.26 -7.43
CA TYR A 110 2.37 2.49 -6.70
C TYR A 110 2.47 2.30 -5.19
N MET A 111 2.70 3.39 -4.48
CA MET A 111 2.68 3.46 -3.02
C MET A 111 1.81 4.64 -2.58
N ILE A 112 0.97 4.41 -1.56
CA ILE A 112 0.25 5.49 -0.86
C ILE A 112 0.99 5.89 0.40
N ALA A 113 1.15 7.19 0.61
CA ALA A 113 1.79 7.73 1.80
C ALA A 113 1.31 9.14 2.11
N GLU A 114 1.67 9.62 3.28
CA GLU A 114 1.33 10.93 3.82
C GLU A 114 2.59 11.78 3.91
N ASP A 115 2.49 13.00 3.40
CA ASP A 115 3.43 14.08 3.65
C ASP A 115 2.96 14.80 4.91
N LYS A 116 3.49 14.38 6.07
CA LYS A 116 3.03 14.88 7.38
C LYS A 116 3.27 16.38 7.56
N ASP A 117 4.35 16.90 6.97
CA ASP A 117 4.69 18.33 7.07
C ASP A 117 3.65 19.20 6.35
N ASN A 118 3.16 18.72 5.21
CA ASN A 118 2.18 19.44 4.39
C ASN A 118 0.73 18.97 4.59
N MET A 119 0.51 17.95 5.42
CA MET A 119 -0.80 17.37 5.71
C MET A 119 -1.55 16.94 4.44
N VAL A 120 -0.85 16.24 3.53
CA VAL A 120 -1.43 15.72 2.29
C VAL A 120 -1.09 14.25 2.11
N ALA A 121 -2.06 13.48 1.64
CA ALA A 121 -1.80 12.16 1.11
C ALA A 121 -1.33 12.25 -0.34
N TYR A 122 -0.57 11.27 -0.79
CA TYR A 122 -0.15 11.14 -2.17
C TYR A 122 -0.08 9.69 -2.61
N VAL A 123 -0.22 9.48 -3.92
CA VAL A 123 0.10 8.23 -4.60
C VAL A 123 1.34 8.49 -5.44
N LYS A 124 2.38 7.69 -5.25
CA LYS A 124 3.60 7.77 -6.06
C LYS A 124 3.88 6.46 -6.77
N ARG A 125 4.52 6.53 -7.93
CA ARG A 125 5.08 5.35 -8.58
C ARG A 125 6.31 4.85 -7.80
N LYS A 126 6.52 3.54 -7.78
CA LYS A 126 7.67 2.94 -7.09
C LYS A 126 8.95 2.89 -7.93
N ASP A 127 8.85 2.99 -9.25
CA ASP A 127 10.00 2.91 -10.16
C ASP A 127 10.75 4.25 -10.30
N ASN A 128 10.07 5.38 -10.14
CA ASN A 128 10.66 6.72 -10.33
C ASN A 128 10.27 7.75 -9.24
N ASP A 129 9.55 7.34 -8.19
CA ASP A 129 9.05 8.20 -7.10
C ASP A 129 8.12 9.36 -7.52
N GLU A 130 7.65 9.39 -8.76
CA GLU A 130 6.74 10.42 -9.27
C GLU A 130 5.40 10.37 -8.55
N ARG A 131 5.01 11.48 -7.90
CA ARG A 131 3.69 11.64 -7.30
C ARG A 131 2.66 11.90 -8.41
N ILE A 132 1.77 10.93 -8.64
CA ILE A 132 0.73 11.02 -9.68
C ILE A 132 -0.58 11.60 -9.16
N ALA A 133 -0.75 11.63 -7.83
CA ALA A 133 -1.94 12.17 -7.19
C ALA A 133 -1.61 12.71 -5.80
N VAL A 134 -2.34 13.73 -5.37
CA VAL A 134 -2.27 14.33 -4.04
C VAL A 134 -3.67 14.67 -3.54
N ALA A 135 -3.92 14.54 -2.25
CA ALA A 135 -5.19 14.89 -1.64
C ALA A 135 -5.02 15.47 -0.24
N LYS A 136 -5.87 16.45 0.10
CA LYS A 136 -6.04 16.90 1.47
C LYS A 136 -6.98 15.94 2.21
N PRO A 137 -6.90 15.84 3.55
CA PRO A 137 -7.83 15.04 4.31
C PRO A 137 -9.24 15.64 4.17
N PHE A 138 -10.23 14.80 3.91
CA PHE A 138 -11.63 15.23 3.86
C PHE A 138 -12.28 15.19 5.25
N GLU A 139 -11.71 14.40 6.16
CA GLU A 139 -12.15 14.26 7.53
C GLU A 139 -10.91 14.15 8.44
N LYS A 140 -10.97 14.85 9.57
CA LYS A 140 -10.00 14.76 10.66
C LYS A 140 -10.76 14.55 11.95
N GLN A 141 -10.30 13.62 12.75
CA GLN A 141 -10.95 13.25 14.00
C GLN A 141 -9.93 12.72 15.00
N THR A 142 -10.30 12.71 16.28
CA THR A 142 -9.43 12.11 17.30
C THR A 142 -9.25 10.63 16.98
N ALA A 143 -8.08 10.06 17.25
CA ALA A 143 -7.76 8.69 16.86
C ALA A 143 -8.71 7.60 17.42
N TYR A 144 -9.54 7.93 18.41
CA TYR A 144 -10.46 7.02 19.09
C TYR A 144 -11.89 7.00 18.53
N SER A 145 -12.22 7.81 17.51
CA SER A 145 -13.60 8.08 17.10
C SER A 145 -14.25 7.03 16.17
N GLY A 146 -13.62 5.88 15.92
CA GLY A 146 -14.30 4.73 15.27
C GLY A 146 -14.07 4.57 13.77
N GLY A 147 -13.13 5.31 13.16
CA GLY A 147 -12.74 5.15 11.75
C GLY A 147 -13.37 6.17 10.79
N CYS A 148 -12.94 6.17 9.54
CA CYS A 148 -13.35 7.15 8.53
C CYS A 148 -14.74 6.89 7.94
N ASN A 149 -15.49 7.95 7.62
CA ASN A 149 -16.74 7.83 6.88
C ASN A 149 -16.48 7.73 5.37
N TRP A 150 -16.48 6.50 4.85
CA TRP A 150 -16.19 6.21 3.45
C TRP A 150 -17.38 6.44 2.48
N LYS A 151 -18.54 6.87 2.98
CA LYS A 151 -19.71 7.17 2.15
C LYS A 151 -19.47 8.34 1.19
#